data_AF-A0A7C4QKW3-F1
#
_entry.id   AF-A0A7C4QKW3-F1
#
_cell.length_a   1.000
_cell.length_b   1.000
_cell.length_c   1.000
_cell.angle_alpha   90.00
_cell.angle_beta   90.00
_cell.angle_gamma   90.00
#
_symmetry.space_group_name_H-M   'P 1'
#
loop_
_entity.id
_entity.type
_entity.pdbx_description
1 polymer ?
#
loop_
_entity_poly.entity_id
_entity_poly.type
_entity_poly.pdbx_seq_one_letter_code
_entity_poly.pdbx_strand_id
1 'polypeptide(L)'
;MEAAMPDLPRKKVGIVACSGEEIAEGTVTRLAALRVLEQLRPGDTVTICLPLFLAGGEGDRAFARFYPTIAVDGCGERCAARATERYSGKPAAEVVVTELAAGCGLAGLHGRRRLNEAGQRAVDLTAGRVAELVDELLERKGWDRRRGSFEAEPPAEAPAAPVAATCSCGAGIPVQKVVIDGRTVTLIGLPLIFEQLREAGKAPSDHLARELLETVRIYNPIPADEDETYAMTLLREYAAFWGGKEPAR
;
A
#
# COMPACT_ATOMS: atom_id res chain seq x y z
N MET A 1 24.58 -6.89 27.78
CA MET A 1 23.57 -5.86 28.10
C MET A 1 22.75 -5.69 26.84
N GLU A 2 21.61 -6.38 26.78
CA GLU A 2 20.72 -6.43 25.61
C GLU A 2 20.09 -5.04 25.47
N ALA A 3 20.33 -4.36 24.35
CA ALA A 3 19.73 -3.07 24.09
C ALA A 3 18.23 -3.29 23.93
N ALA A 4 17.45 -2.91 24.94
CA ALA A 4 15.99 -2.91 24.87
C ALA A 4 15.59 -2.07 23.66
N MET A 5 15.01 -2.74 22.66
CA MET A 5 14.41 -2.06 21.52
C MET A 5 13.38 -1.06 22.06
N PRO A 6 13.40 0.20 21.59
CA PRO A 6 12.39 1.16 22.00
C PRO A 6 11.01 0.62 21.64
N ASP A 7 10.12 0.58 22.61
CA ASP A 7 8.74 0.10 22.44
C ASP A 7 8.05 0.98 21.40
N LEU A 8 7.94 0.47 20.17
CA LEU A 8 7.34 1.22 19.08
C LEU A 8 5.84 1.39 19.39
N PRO A 9 5.25 2.58 19.17
CA PRO A 9 3.85 2.80 19.48
C PRO A 9 2.99 1.74 18.77
N ARG A 10 2.26 0.96 19.59
CA ARG A 10 1.39 -0.13 19.15
C ARG A 10 0.55 0.32 17.95
N LYS A 11 0.51 -0.51 16.90
CA LYS A 11 -0.40 -0.28 15.78
C LYS A 11 -1.83 -0.21 16.32
N LYS A 12 -2.58 0.80 15.87
CA LYS A 12 -3.99 1.00 16.21
C LYS A 12 -4.81 1.01 14.95
N VAL A 13 -6.07 0.57 15.06
CA VAL A 13 -7.06 0.65 14.00
C VAL A 13 -8.14 1.67 14.38
N GLY A 14 -8.43 2.59 13.47
CA GLY A 14 -9.53 3.55 13.62
C GLY A 14 -10.86 2.93 13.23
N ILE A 15 -11.93 3.29 13.92
CA ILE A 15 -13.30 2.91 13.55
C ILE A 15 -14.11 4.19 13.41
N VAL A 16 -14.56 4.50 12.19
CA VAL A 16 -15.45 5.63 11.92
C VAL A 16 -16.85 5.09 11.74
N ALA A 17 -17.71 5.26 12.74
CA ALA A 17 -19.12 4.92 12.63
C ALA A 17 -19.91 6.08 12.02
N CYS A 18 -20.83 5.78 11.11
CA CYS A 18 -21.77 6.79 10.65
C CYS A 18 -22.72 7.20 11.77
N SER A 19 -23.18 8.46 11.75
CA SER A 19 -24.10 8.97 12.78
C SER A 19 -25.46 8.29 12.68
N GLY A 20 -26.02 8.24 11.46
CA GLY A 20 -27.30 7.59 11.11
C GLY A 20 -28.41 7.78 12.15
N GLU A 21 -28.53 8.99 12.71
CA GLU A 21 -29.39 9.30 13.87
C GLU A 21 -30.89 9.04 13.60
N GLU A 22 -31.29 9.07 12.33
CA GLU A 22 -32.68 8.92 11.90
C GLU A 22 -33.08 7.47 11.59
N ILE A 23 -32.14 6.52 11.65
CA ILE A 23 -32.36 5.12 11.24
C ILE A 23 -31.84 4.13 12.30
N ALA A 24 -32.41 2.93 12.34
CA ALA A 24 -32.01 1.91 13.32
C ALA A 24 -30.57 1.43 13.06
N GLU A 25 -30.19 1.31 11.79
CA GLU A 25 -28.88 0.85 11.34
C GLU A 25 -27.75 1.81 11.75
N GLY A 26 -28.01 3.11 11.82
CA GLY A 26 -27.07 4.08 12.38
C GLY A 26 -26.89 3.95 13.88
N THR A 27 -27.88 3.42 14.58
CA THR A 27 -27.72 3.05 15.99
C THR A 27 -26.89 1.77 16.11
N VAL A 28 -27.09 0.83 15.18
CA VAL A 28 -26.28 -0.38 15.08
C VAL A 28 -24.81 -0.04 14.86
N THR A 29 -24.45 0.86 13.93
CA THR A 29 -23.05 1.24 13.69
C THR A 29 -22.37 1.78 14.94
N ARG A 30 -23.02 2.72 15.65
CA ARG A 30 -22.48 3.36 16.85
C ARG A 30 -22.30 2.38 18.01
N LEU A 31 -23.30 1.52 18.25
CA LEU A 31 -23.22 0.50 19.30
C LEU A 31 -22.21 -0.60 18.96
N ALA A 32 -22.10 -1.00 17.69
CA ALA A 32 -21.11 -1.96 17.24
C ALA A 32 -19.69 -1.42 17.42
N ALA A 33 -19.43 -0.17 17.00
CA ALA A 33 -18.15 0.50 17.20
C ALA A 33 -17.78 0.61 18.69
N LEU A 34 -18.75 0.96 19.55
CA LEU A 34 -18.54 1.02 20.99
C LEU A 34 -18.22 -0.37 21.57
N ARG A 35 -18.94 -1.41 21.16
CA ARG A 35 -18.69 -2.78 21.61
C ARG A 35 -17.31 -3.29 21.21
N VAL A 36 -16.85 -2.96 20.00
CA VAL A 36 -15.47 -3.28 19.58
C VAL A 36 -14.46 -2.55 20.45
N LEU A 37 -14.64 -1.24 20.63
CA LEU A 37 -13.73 -0.39 21.39
C LEU A 37 -13.59 -0.82 22.86
N GLU A 38 -14.71 -1.15 23.50
CA GLU A 38 -14.74 -1.39 24.94
C GLU A 38 -14.57 -2.87 25.32
N GLN A 39 -14.97 -3.80 24.45
CA GLN A 39 -15.13 -5.21 24.83
C GLN A 39 -14.36 -6.17 23.94
N LEU A 40 -14.35 -5.98 22.62
CA LEU A 40 -13.73 -6.96 21.72
C LEU A 40 -12.23 -6.72 21.51
N ARG A 41 -11.82 -5.47 21.23
CA ARG A 41 -10.41 -5.12 20.95
C ARG A 41 -9.95 -3.89 21.76
N PRO A 42 -10.16 -3.90 23.10
CA PRO A 42 -9.74 -2.80 23.95
C PRO A 42 -8.23 -2.63 23.84
N GLY A 43 -7.77 -1.40 23.64
CA GLY A 43 -6.35 -1.12 23.54
C GLY A 43 -5.73 -1.41 22.17
N ASP A 44 -6.49 -1.86 21.17
CA ASP A 44 -6.03 -1.99 19.78
C ASP A 44 -6.81 -1.08 18.81
N THR A 45 -7.99 -0.61 19.24
CA THR A 45 -8.84 0.28 18.43
C THR A 45 -8.97 1.69 19.00
N VAL A 46 -9.31 2.65 18.14
CA VAL A 46 -9.73 4.01 18.48
C VAL A 46 -11.02 4.33 17.72
N THR A 47 -11.98 4.96 18.36
CA THR A 47 -13.20 5.42 17.68
C THR A 47 -13.03 6.84 17.14
N ILE A 48 -13.60 7.10 15.98
CA ILE A 48 -13.60 8.41 15.34
C ILE A 48 -15.04 8.91 15.22
N CYS A 49 -15.29 10.10 15.75
CA CYS A 49 -16.59 10.73 15.73
C CYS A 49 -16.84 11.37 14.36
N LEU A 50 -17.67 10.75 13.51
CA LEU A 50 -17.95 11.27 12.17
C LEU A 50 -18.42 12.75 12.17
N PRO A 51 -19.31 13.22 13.06
CA PRO A 51 -19.65 14.65 13.12
C PRO A 51 -18.46 15.58 13.34
N LEU A 52 -17.55 15.25 14.27
CA LEU A 52 -16.35 16.05 14.51
C LEU A 52 -15.38 15.97 13.33
N PHE A 53 -15.23 14.77 12.77
CA PHE A 53 -14.45 14.53 11.57
C PHE A 53 -14.91 15.41 10.40
N LEU A 54 -16.22 15.49 10.17
CA LEU A 54 -16.83 16.36 9.15
C LEU A 54 -16.64 17.85 9.48
N ALA A 55 -16.76 18.23 10.75
CA ALA A 55 -16.61 19.62 11.22
C ALA A 55 -15.17 20.16 11.19
N GLY A 56 -14.17 19.35 10.85
CA GLY A 56 -12.78 19.79 10.78
C GLY A 56 -11.89 19.30 11.91
N GLY A 57 -12.28 18.27 12.65
CA GLY A 57 -11.46 17.66 13.71
C GLY A 57 -10.10 17.17 13.18
N GLU A 58 -9.06 17.99 13.35
CA GLU A 58 -7.74 17.74 12.78
C GLU A 58 -7.10 16.47 13.36
N GLY A 59 -7.29 16.21 14.66
CA GLY A 59 -6.79 15.00 15.31
C GLY A 59 -7.35 13.72 14.70
N ASP A 60 -8.67 13.66 14.51
CA ASP A 60 -9.34 12.49 13.93
C ASP A 60 -8.96 12.29 12.45
N ARG A 61 -8.88 13.39 11.69
CA ARG A 61 -8.44 13.36 10.28
C ARG A 61 -6.99 12.92 10.13
N ALA A 62 -6.11 13.43 10.99
CA ALA A 62 -4.70 13.04 11.02
C ALA A 62 -4.56 11.57 11.39
N PHE A 63 -5.31 11.09 12.39
CA PHE A 63 -5.33 9.68 12.72
C PHE A 63 -5.72 8.83 11.52
N ALA A 64 -6.86 9.12 10.89
CA ALA A 64 -7.36 8.34 9.76
C ALA A 64 -6.44 8.40 8.52
N ARG A 65 -5.60 9.43 8.41
CA ARG A 65 -4.60 9.55 7.34
C ARG A 65 -3.38 8.67 7.57
N PHE A 66 -3.03 8.39 8.81
CA PHE A 66 -1.77 7.72 9.14
C PHE A 66 -1.97 6.31 9.70
N TYR A 67 -3.18 5.96 10.10
CA TYR A 67 -3.53 4.66 10.68
C TYR A 67 -4.67 4.00 9.90
N PRO A 68 -4.65 2.66 9.76
CA PRO A 68 -5.71 1.94 9.09
C PRO A 68 -7.04 2.23 9.78
N THR A 69 -8.04 2.59 8.98
CA THR A 69 -9.34 3.02 9.48
C THR A 69 -10.45 2.26 8.77
N ILE A 70 -11.33 1.64 9.56
CA ILE A 70 -12.52 0.94 9.10
C ILE A 70 -13.69 1.92 9.13
N ALA A 71 -14.37 2.09 7.99
CA ALA A 71 -15.63 2.82 7.93
C ALA A 71 -16.81 1.87 8.16
N VAL A 72 -17.70 2.23 9.09
CA VAL A 72 -18.88 1.45 9.45
C VAL A 72 -20.13 2.28 9.18
N ASP A 73 -20.87 1.92 8.13
CA ASP A 73 -22.00 2.67 7.61
C ASP A 73 -23.32 1.93 7.80
N GLY A 74 -24.36 2.66 8.20
CA GLY A 74 -25.68 2.10 8.44
C GLY A 74 -26.39 1.71 7.14
N CYS A 75 -26.10 2.41 6.04
CA CYS A 75 -26.79 2.26 4.76
C CYS A 75 -25.85 2.52 3.56
N GLY A 76 -26.38 2.37 2.35
CA GLY A 76 -25.65 2.54 1.09
C GLY A 76 -25.16 3.96 0.79
N GLU A 77 -25.56 4.98 1.56
CA GLU A 77 -25.04 6.35 1.40
C GLU A 77 -23.56 6.47 1.78
N ARG A 78 -23.06 5.53 2.58
CA ARG A 78 -21.63 5.37 2.92
C ARG A 78 -20.99 6.65 3.46
N CYS A 79 -21.70 7.35 4.34
CA CYS A 79 -21.29 8.65 4.87
C CYS A 79 -19.91 8.61 5.55
N ALA A 80 -19.63 7.57 6.34
CA ALA A 80 -18.35 7.39 7.01
C ALA A 80 -17.24 7.12 5.99
N ALA A 81 -17.44 6.14 5.09
CA ALA A 81 -16.42 5.80 4.08
C ALA A 81 -16.08 6.99 3.19
N ARG A 82 -17.09 7.68 2.67
CA ARG A 82 -16.92 8.86 1.81
C ARG A 82 -16.26 10.02 2.53
N ALA A 83 -16.57 10.24 3.81
CA ALA A 83 -15.91 11.26 4.60
C ALA A 83 -14.43 10.93 4.80
N THR A 84 -14.14 9.71 5.23
CA THR A 84 -12.77 9.23 5.42
C THR A 84 -11.96 9.38 4.12
N GLU A 85 -12.49 8.90 2.99
CA GLU A 85 -11.85 9.04 1.68
C GLU A 85 -11.56 10.49 1.32
N ARG A 86 -12.56 11.36 1.48
CA ARG A 86 -12.45 12.78 1.12
C ARG A 86 -11.40 13.53 1.95
N TYR A 87 -11.27 13.25 3.24
CA TYR A 87 -10.47 14.08 4.14
C TYR A 87 -9.14 13.43 4.58
N SER A 88 -9.05 12.11 4.50
CA SER A 88 -7.94 11.33 5.06
C SER A 88 -7.41 10.22 4.16
N GLY A 89 -8.05 9.95 3.01
CA GLY A 89 -7.67 8.85 2.11
C GLY A 89 -8.55 7.62 2.29
N LYS A 90 -8.38 6.63 1.41
CA LYS A 90 -9.29 5.49 1.31
C LYS A 90 -9.37 4.70 2.63
N PRO A 91 -10.57 4.36 3.13
CA PRO A 91 -10.72 3.44 4.25
C PRO A 91 -9.98 2.13 4.00
N ALA A 92 -9.38 1.59 5.05
CA ALA A 92 -8.69 0.30 5.00
C ALA A 92 -9.67 -0.87 4.82
N ALA A 93 -10.89 -0.71 5.32
CA ALA A 93 -12.03 -1.59 5.09
C ALA A 93 -13.35 -0.81 5.26
N GLU A 94 -14.42 -1.37 4.71
CA GLU A 94 -15.77 -0.81 4.78
C GLU A 94 -16.76 -1.89 5.23
N VAL A 95 -17.71 -1.53 6.09
CA VAL A 95 -18.81 -2.38 6.53
C VAL A 95 -20.11 -1.61 6.36
N VAL A 96 -21.09 -2.18 5.66
CA VAL A 96 -22.43 -1.61 5.52
C VAL A 96 -23.45 -2.50 6.24
N VAL A 97 -24.10 -1.98 7.29
CA VAL A 97 -24.99 -2.75 8.17
C VAL A 97 -26.17 -3.35 7.40
N THR A 98 -26.80 -2.60 6.49
CA THR A 98 -27.90 -3.15 5.68
C THR A 98 -27.46 -4.32 4.80
N GLU A 99 -26.26 -4.26 4.22
CA GLU A 99 -25.71 -5.33 3.38
C GLU A 99 -25.40 -6.57 4.24
N LEU A 100 -24.75 -6.36 5.39
CA LEU A 100 -24.39 -7.42 6.33
C LEU A 100 -25.64 -8.11 6.92
N ALA A 101 -26.64 -7.34 7.34
CA ALA A 101 -27.88 -7.86 7.89
C ALA A 101 -28.66 -8.67 6.84
N ALA A 102 -28.75 -8.16 5.59
CA ALA A 102 -29.38 -8.88 4.49
C ALA A 102 -28.67 -10.21 4.19
N GLY A 103 -27.33 -10.22 4.16
CA GLY A 103 -26.53 -11.44 3.95
C GLY A 103 -26.74 -12.52 5.01
N CYS A 104 -27.13 -12.13 6.23
CA CYS A 104 -27.45 -13.06 7.32
C CYS A 104 -28.95 -13.29 7.52
N GLY A 105 -29.81 -12.83 6.61
CA GLY A 105 -31.26 -12.99 6.71
C GLY A 105 -31.90 -12.23 7.89
N LEU A 106 -31.22 -11.21 8.41
CA LEU A 106 -31.69 -10.40 9.51
C LEU A 106 -32.46 -9.19 8.98
N ALA A 107 -33.78 -9.20 9.16
CA ALA A 107 -34.67 -8.14 8.70
C ALA A 107 -35.36 -7.43 9.87
N GLY A 108 -35.96 -6.27 9.58
CA GLY A 108 -36.79 -5.56 10.55
C GLY A 108 -36.00 -5.01 11.74
N LEU A 109 -34.87 -4.34 11.45
CA LEU A 109 -34.15 -3.57 12.45
C LEU A 109 -34.99 -2.34 12.79
N HIS A 110 -35.38 -2.22 14.05
CA HIS A 110 -36.22 -1.12 14.51
C HIS A 110 -35.66 -0.48 15.77
N GLY A 111 -36.00 0.80 15.95
CA GLY A 111 -35.67 1.56 17.14
C GLY A 111 -34.41 2.41 16.97
N ARG A 112 -34.56 3.74 17.06
CA ARG A 112 -33.46 4.71 16.92
C ARG A 112 -32.66 4.93 18.21
N ARG A 113 -33.30 4.75 19.37
CA ARG A 113 -32.65 4.92 20.69
C ARG A 113 -32.48 3.61 21.43
N ARG A 114 -33.43 2.70 21.23
CA ARG A 114 -33.46 1.37 21.81
C ARG A 114 -33.82 0.40 20.71
N LEU A 115 -32.83 -0.39 20.31
CA LEU A 115 -33.01 -1.40 19.28
C LEU A 115 -33.93 -2.51 19.77
N ASN A 116 -34.69 -3.09 18.85
CA ASN A 116 -35.34 -4.37 19.07
C ASN A 116 -34.31 -5.52 19.07
N GLU A 117 -34.77 -6.75 19.32
CA GLU A 117 -33.89 -7.94 19.33
C GLU A 117 -33.17 -8.17 18.00
N ALA A 118 -33.83 -7.87 16.87
CA ALA A 118 -33.18 -7.92 15.56
C ALA A 118 -32.04 -6.92 15.47
N GLY A 119 -32.25 -5.66 15.90
CA GLY A 119 -31.22 -4.65 15.95
C GLY A 119 -30.07 -5.00 16.91
N GLN A 120 -30.36 -5.59 18.07
CA GLN A 120 -29.31 -6.03 18.99
C GLN A 120 -28.46 -7.16 18.38
N ARG A 121 -29.09 -8.14 17.71
CA ARG A 121 -28.36 -9.16 16.95
C ARG A 121 -27.52 -8.55 15.82
N ALA A 122 -28.01 -7.49 15.16
CA ALA A 122 -27.25 -6.78 14.15
C ALA A 122 -26.02 -6.07 14.74
N VAL A 123 -26.12 -5.55 15.98
CA VAL A 123 -24.96 -5.00 16.71
C VAL A 123 -23.90 -6.07 16.93
N ASP A 124 -24.29 -7.25 17.41
CA ASP A 124 -23.33 -8.32 17.69
C ASP A 124 -22.66 -8.82 16.41
N LEU A 125 -23.44 -9.00 15.33
CA LEU A 125 -22.94 -9.39 14.01
C LEU A 125 -21.96 -8.34 13.45
N THR A 126 -22.33 -7.06 13.49
CA THR A 126 -21.51 -5.97 12.98
C THR A 126 -20.23 -5.81 13.81
N ALA A 127 -20.33 -5.88 15.13
CA ALA A 127 -19.17 -5.79 16.02
C ALA A 127 -18.19 -6.96 15.80
N GLY A 128 -18.70 -8.17 15.62
CA GLY A 128 -17.89 -9.34 15.28
C GLY A 128 -17.13 -9.14 13.97
N ARG A 129 -17.83 -8.71 12.90
CA ARG A 129 -17.20 -8.48 11.61
C ARG A 129 -16.14 -7.37 11.66
N VAL A 130 -16.40 -6.30 12.39
CA VAL A 130 -15.41 -5.21 12.57
C VAL A 130 -14.21 -5.70 13.37
N ALA A 131 -14.40 -6.54 14.40
CA ALA A 131 -13.28 -7.09 15.18
C ALA A 131 -12.39 -8.02 14.33
N GLU A 132 -12.96 -8.86 13.47
CA GLU A 132 -12.19 -9.66 12.51
C GLU A 132 -11.34 -8.77 11.59
N LEU A 133 -11.95 -7.72 11.03
CA LEU A 133 -11.23 -6.76 10.19
C LEU A 133 -10.12 -6.03 10.95
N VAL A 134 -10.32 -5.72 12.24
CA VAL A 134 -9.26 -5.15 13.09
C VAL A 134 -8.08 -6.12 13.19
N ASP A 135 -8.33 -7.40 13.46
CA ASP A 135 -7.28 -8.42 13.55
C ASP A 135 -6.51 -8.55 12.24
N GLU A 136 -7.24 -8.68 11.12
CA GLU A 136 -6.68 -8.74 9.77
C GLU A 136 -5.76 -7.53 9.50
N LEU A 137 -6.17 -6.32 9.88
CA LEU A 137 -5.41 -5.09 9.66
C LEU A 137 -4.19 -4.96 10.57
N LEU A 138 -4.23 -5.50 11.79
CA LEU A 138 -3.10 -5.51 12.71
C LEU A 138 -2.01 -6.51 12.29
N GLU A 139 -2.44 -7.68 11.81
CA GLU A 139 -1.57 -8.74 11.29
C GLU A 139 -0.95 -8.37 9.95
N ARG A 140 -1.67 -7.60 9.11
CA ARG A 140 -1.19 -7.18 7.80
C ARG A 140 0.06 -6.29 7.92
N LYS A 141 1.13 -6.71 7.24
CA LYS A 141 2.37 -5.94 7.08
C LYS A 141 2.21 -4.94 5.92
N GLY A 142 3.05 -3.89 5.92
CA GLY A 142 3.09 -2.93 4.82
C GLY A 142 2.04 -1.80 4.87
N TRP A 143 1.53 -1.40 6.04
CA TRP A 143 0.80 -0.12 6.13
C TRP A 143 1.80 1.04 6.04
N ASP A 144 1.76 1.80 4.94
CA ASP A 144 2.59 2.98 4.77
C ASP A 144 1.95 4.16 5.52
N ARG A 145 2.51 4.47 6.69
CA ARG A 145 2.08 5.60 7.52
C ARG A 145 2.24 6.97 6.85
N ARG A 146 3.06 7.12 5.80
CA ARG A 146 3.19 8.40 5.07
C ARG A 146 2.10 8.54 4.02
N ARG A 147 1.75 7.44 3.35
CA ARG A 147 0.74 7.42 2.28
C ARG A 147 -0.68 7.18 2.77
N GLY A 148 -0.86 6.61 3.97
CA GLY A 148 -2.19 6.33 4.52
C GLY A 148 -2.89 5.17 3.84
N SER A 149 -2.12 4.23 3.30
CA SER A 149 -2.64 3.06 2.61
C SER A 149 -1.72 1.88 2.91
N PHE A 150 -2.20 0.67 2.64
CA PHE A 150 -1.28 -0.43 2.44
C PHE A 150 -0.38 -0.12 1.24
N GLU A 151 0.89 -0.52 1.33
CA GLU A 151 1.71 -0.79 0.17
C GLU A 151 0.85 -1.64 -0.75
N ALA A 152 0.59 -1.12 -1.96
CA ALA A 152 -0.11 -1.91 -2.95
C ALA A 152 0.64 -3.24 -3.07
N GLU A 153 -0.07 -4.37 -3.05
CA GLU A 153 0.51 -5.55 -3.69
C GLU A 153 0.99 -5.06 -5.06
N PRO A 154 2.29 -5.18 -5.37
CA PRO A 154 2.77 -4.71 -6.65
C PRO A 154 1.87 -5.34 -7.70
N PRO A 155 1.25 -4.55 -8.61
CA PRO A 155 0.44 -5.13 -9.68
C PRO A 155 1.32 -6.16 -10.33
N ALA A 156 0.90 -7.44 -10.32
CA ALA A 156 1.69 -8.62 -10.69
C ALA A 156 2.88 -8.21 -11.56
N GLU A 157 4.01 -7.94 -10.91
CA GLU A 157 5.11 -7.28 -11.59
C GLU A 157 5.54 -8.22 -12.70
N ALA A 158 5.51 -7.72 -13.94
CA ALA A 158 6.35 -8.30 -14.97
C ALA A 158 7.74 -8.47 -14.33
N PRO A 159 8.33 -9.66 -14.39
CA PRO A 159 9.36 -10.11 -13.45
C PRO A 159 10.41 -9.01 -13.25
N ALA A 160 10.47 -8.47 -12.03
CA ALA A 160 11.45 -7.45 -11.67
C ALA A 160 12.84 -7.97 -12.03
N ALA A 161 13.61 -7.14 -12.74
CA ALA A 161 14.97 -7.49 -13.11
C ALA A 161 15.76 -7.85 -11.84
N PRO A 162 16.58 -8.91 -11.86
CA PRO A 162 17.34 -9.32 -10.68
C PRO A 162 18.19 -8.14 -10.16
N VAL A 163 18.45 -8.09 -8.84
CA VAL A 163 19.30 -7.07 -8.19
C VAL A 163 20.49 -7.78 -7.53
N ALA A 164 21.70 -7.20 -7.60
CA ALA A 164 22.92 -7.84 -7.07
C ALA A 164 23.17 -7.56 -5.58
N ALA A 165 22.66 -6.45 -5.05
CA ALA A 165 22.84 -6.06 -3.65
C ALA A 165 21.69 -5.14 -3.21
N THR A 166 21.22 -5.30 -1.97
CA THR A 166 20.16 -4.49 -1.35
C THR A 166 20.73 -3.52 -0.32
N CYS A 167 20.40 -2.24 -0.44
CA CYS A 167 20.73 -1.20 0.53
C CYS A 167 19.70 -1.15 1.66
N SER A 168 20.02 -0.46 2.77
CA SER A 168 19.12 -0.24 3.92
C SER A 168 17.77 0.43 3.54
N CYS A 169 17.72 1.14 2.41
CA CYS A 169 16.49 1.70 1.85
C CYS A 169 15.66 0.71 1.01
N GLY A 170 16.11 -0.54 0.83
CA GLY A 170 15.43 -1.56 0.03
C GLY A 170 15.61 -1.44 -1.48
N ALA A 171 16.09 -0.30 -1.99
CA ALA A 171 16.41 -0.13 -3.41
C ALA A 171 17.75 -0.82 -3.70
N GLY A 172 17.70 -2.05 -4.22
CA GLY A 172 18.90 -2.73 -4.70
C GLY A 172 19.40 -2.12 -6.02
N ILE A 173 20.67 -2.38 -6.37
CA ILE A 173 21.20 -1.95 -7.68
C ILE A 173 20.67 -2.94 -8.74
N PRO A 174 19.92 -2.48 -9.76
CA PRO A 174 19.37 -3.35 -10.79
C PRO A 174 20.49 -4.01 -11.60
N VAL A 175 20.29 -5.27 -11.97
CA VAL A 175 21.17 -5.98 -12.91
C VAL A 175 20.42 -6.34 -14.19
N GLN A 176 21.16 -6.40 -15.29
CA GLN A 176 20.65 -6.81 -16.59
C GLN A 176 21.55 -7.91 -17.16
N LYS A 177 20.94 -8.97 -17.70
CA LYS A 177 21.68 -10.01 -18.42
C LYS A 177 21.84 -9.57 -19.88
N VAL A 178 23.06 -9.65 -20.40
CA VAL A 178 23.41 -9.31 -21.78
C VAL A 178 24.21 -10.46 -22.37
N VAL A 179 23.98 -10.78 -23.65
CA VAL A 179 24.75 -11.81 -24.36
C VAL A 179 25.92 -11.13 -25.06
N ILE A 180 27.14 -11.43 -24.59
CA ILE A 180 28.41 -10.92 -25.11
C ILE A 180 29.19 -12.14 -25.63
N ASP A 181 29.52 -12.15 -26.92
CA ASP A 181 30.21 -13.27 -27.58
C ASP A 181 29.57 -14.66 -27.30
N GLY A 182 28.23 -14.71 -27.31
CA GLY A 182 27.46 -15.93 -27.02
C GLY A 182 27.41 -16.33 -25.54
N ARG A 183 28.09 -15.60 -24.65
CA ARG A 183 28.07 -15.82 -23.20
C ARG A 183 27.07 -14.88 -22.53
N THR A 184 26.25 -15.41 -21.63
CA THR A 184 25.36 -14.58 -20.82
C THR A 184 26.14 -13.94 -19.68
N VAL A 185 26.32 -12.63 -19.72
CA VAL A 185 26.99 -11.81 -18.71
C VAL A 185 25.93 -11.04 -17.92
N THR A 186 26.07 -10.97 -16.60
CA THR A 186 25.20 -10.15 -15.75
C THR A 186 25.90 -8.84 -15.44
N LEU A 187 25.31 -7.72 -15.86
CA LEU A 187 25.86 -6.39 -15.69
C LEU A 187 25.06 -5.60 -14.64
N ILE A 188 25.77 -5.08 -13.66
CA ILE A 188 25.27 -4.27 -12.55
C ILE A 188 25.11 -2.82 -12.99
N GLY A 189 23.96 -2.23 -12.69
CA GLY A 189 23.68 -0.80 -12.90
C GLY A 189 23.34 -0.40 -14.33
N LEU A 190 23.33 -1.34 -15.28
CA LEU A 190 23.12 -1.05 -16.70
C LEU A 190 21.80 -0.30 -16.99
N PRO A 191 20.64 -0.65 -16.38
CA PRO A 191 19.40 0.09 -16.59
C PRO A 191 19.48 1.56 -16.15
N LEU A 192 20.11 1.83 -15.01
CA LEU A 192 20.28 3.19 -14.48
C LEU A 192 21.23 4.01 -15.36
N ILE A 193 22.31 3.39 -15.84
CA ILE A 193 23.25 4.02 -16.76
C ILE A 193 22.52 4.42 -18.06
N PHE A 194 21.67 3.55 -18.60
CA PHE A 194 20.89 3.83 -19.80
C PHE A 194 19.86 4.96 -19.60
N GLU A 195 19.15 4.95 -18.48
CA GLU A 195 18.23 6.02 -18.11
C GLU A 195 18.95 7.37 -18.01
N GLN A 196 20.09 7.42 -17.32
CA GLN A 196 20.90 8.63 -17.16
C GLN A 196 21.39 9.17 -18.51
N LEU A 197 21.88 8.31 -19.41
CA LEU A 197 22.33 8.73 -20.74
C LEU A 197 21.15 9.24 -21.60
N ARG A 198 19.96 8.63 -21.45
CA ARG A 198 18.74 9.06 -22.12
C ARG A 198 18.27 10.44 -21.65
N GLU A 199 18.22 10.64 -20.34
CA GLU A 199 17.88 11.94 -19.74
C GLU A 199 18.89 13.03 -20.12
N ALA A 200 20.16 12.67 -20.26
CA ALA A 200 21.21 13.56 -20.77
C ALA A 200 21.12 13.81 -22.29
N GLY A 201 20.17 13.21 -23.00
CA GLY A 201 19.97 13.40 -24.44
C GLY A 201 21.06 12.80 -25.32
N LYS A 202 21.86 11.85 -24.82
CA LYS A 202 23.00 11.28 -25.54
C LYS A 202 22.55 10.17 -26.49
N ALA A 203 22.42 10.50 -27.78
CA ALA A 203 22.06 9.52 -28.80
C ALA A 203 23.17 8.45 -29.01
N PRO A 204 22.81 7.20 -29.36
CA PRO A 204 23.78 6.14 -29.66
C PRO A 204 24.79 6.56 -30.74
N SER A 205 26.08 6.46 -30.43
CA SER A 205 27.19 6.76 -31.34
C SER A 205 28.46 6.03 -30.93
N ASP A 206 29.43 5.90 -31.84
CA ASP A 206 30.73 5.23 -31.55
C ASP A 206 31.51 5.92 -30.42
N HIS A 207 31.38 7.24 -30.30
CA HIS A 207 31.97 7.98 -29.19
C HIS A 207 31.32 7.59 -27.85
N LEU A 208 29.99 7.43 -27.84
CA LEU A 208 29.24 7.02 -26.66
C LEU A 208 29.56 5.57 -26.25
N ALA A 209 29.89 4.68 -27.19
CA ALA A 209 30.26 3.30 -26.88
C ALA A 209 31.45 3.22 -25.91
N ARG A 210 32.46 4.08 -26.10
CA ARG A 210 33.63 4.15 -25.21
C ARG A 210 33.26 4.71 -23.84
N GLU A 211 32.49 5.80 -23.82
CA GLU A 211 32.02 6.41 -22.57
C GLU A 211 31.16 5.44 -21.74
N LEU A 212 30.30 4.68 -22.42
CA LEU A 212 29.45 3.67 -21.82
C LEU A 212 30.27 2.50 -21.28
N LEU A 213 31.28 2.03 -22.02
CA LEU A 213 32.20 0.99 -21.56
C LEU A 213 32.92 1.41 -20.27
N GLU A 214 33.48 2.63 -20.22
CA GLU A 214 34.15 3.16 -19.04
C GLU A 214 33.20 3.24 -17.84
N THR A 215 31.96 3.70 -18.06
CA THR A 215 30.96 3.82 -17.00
C THR A 215 30.54 2.45 -16.45
N VAL A 216 30.33 1.46 -17.33
CA VAL A 216 29.94 0.11 -16.93
C VAL A 216 31.08 -0.61 -16.19
N ARG A 217 32.33 -0.38 -16.59
CA ARG A 217 33.53 -0.98 -15.96
C ARG A 217 33.70 -0.61 -14.49
N ILE A 218 33.18 0.54 -14.05
CA ILE A 218 33.24 0.98 -12.64
C ILE A 218 32.63 -0.08 -11.71
N TYR A 219 31.58 -0.77 -12.15
CA TYR A 219 30.82 -1.71 -11.33
C TYR A 219 30.92 -3.16 -11.81
N ASN A 220 31.53 -3.39 -12.98
CA ASN A 220 31.56 -4.69 -13.64
C ASN A 220 33.00 -5.03 -14.06
N PRO A 221 33.56 -6.18 -13.65
CA PRO A 221 34.85 -6.61 -14.16
C PRO A 221 34.73 -6.91 -15.67
N ILE A 222 35.48 -6.17 -16.48
CA ILE A 222 35.56 -6.36 -17.94
C ILE A 222 37.02 -6.72 -18.29
N PRO A 223 37.27 -7.89 -18.90
CA PRO A 223 38.59 -8.24 -19.42
C PRO A 223 39.06 -7.23 -20.47
N ALA A 224 40.30 -6.76 -20.37
CA ALA A 224 40.82 -5.70 -21.25
C ALA A 224 40.94 -6.13 -22.73
N ASP A 225 41.01 -7.43 -22.99
CA ASP A 225 41.01 -8.03 -24.32
C ASP A 225 39.60 -8.13 -24.94
N GLU A 226 38.54 -7.86 -24.17
CA GLU A 226 37.14 -7.91 -24.62
C GLU A 226 36.51 -6.51 -24.77
N ASP A 227 37.30 -5.43 -24.64
CA ASP A 227 36.84 -4.02 -24.65
C ASP A 227 35.98 -3.67 -25.86
N GLU A 228 36.42 -4.05 -27.06
CA GLU A 228 35.71 -3.75 -28.32
C GLU A 228 34.37 -4.50 -28.39
N THR A 229 34.37 -5.78 -28.02
CA THR A 229 33.19 -6.63 -28.00
C THR A 229 32.14 -6.13 -26.98
N TYR A 230 32.60 -5.70 -25.79
CA TYR A 230 31.74 -5.09 -24.78
C TYR A 230 31.19 -3.74 -25.26
N ALA A 231 32.04 -2.85 -25.79
CA ALA A 231 31.60 -1.53 -26.27
C ALA A 231 30.52 -1.64 -27.36
N MET A 232 30.73 -2.52 -28.35
CA MET A 232 29.75 -2.76 -29.41
C MET A 232 28.43 -3.32 -28.87
N THR A 233 28.50 -4.30 -27.95
CA THR A 233 27.31 -4.92 -27.38
C THR A 233 26.53 -3.92 -26.53
N LEU A 234 27.21 -3.19 -25.65
CA LEU A 234 26.61 -2.15 -24.81
C LEU A 234 25.94 -1.06 -25.64
N LEU A 235 26.58 -0.61 -26.72
CA LEU A 235 26.00 0.38 -27.63
C LEU A 235 24.72 -0.16 -28.30
N ARG A 236 24.72 -1.43 -28.74
CA ARG A 236 23.53 -2.06 -29.34
C ARG A 236 22.37 -2.14 -28.36
N GLU A 237 22.63 -2.58 -27.12
CA GLU A 237 21.62 -2.64 -26.07
C GLU A 237 21.07 -1.24 -25.73
N TYR A 238 21.95 -0.23 -25.65
CA TYR A 238 21.53 1.15 -25.43
C TYR A 238 20.71 1.72 -26.59
N ALA A 239 21.06 1.38 -27.83
CA ALA A 239 20.28 1.81 -29.00
C ALA A 239 18.87 1.20 -29.01
N ALA A 240 18.72 -0.05 -28.59
CA ALA A 240 17.41 -0.69 -28.43
C ALA A 240 16.56 0.03 -27.35
N PHE A 241 17.18 0.29 -26.19
CA PHE A 241 16.56 1.04 -25.09
C PHE A 241 16.13 2.46 -25.53
N TRP A 242 17.00 3.17 -26.25
CA TRP A 242 16.74 4.52 -26.76
C TRP A 242 15.58 4.56 -27.77
N GLY A 243 15.46 3.52 -28.62
CA GLY A 243 14.41 3.40 -29.63
C GLY A 243 13.05 2.90 -29.12
N GLY A 244 12.90 2.63 -27.81
CA GLY A 244 11.64 2.16 -27.22
C GLY A 244 11.29 0.70 -27.54
N LYS A 245 12.24 -0.11 -28.01
CA LYS A 245 12.08 -1.57 -28.11
C LYS A 245 12.69 -2.20 -26.86
N GLU A 246 11.87 -2.85 -26.04
CA GLU A 246 12.40 -3.75 -25.00
C GLU A 246 13.40 -4.73 -25.64
N PRO A 247 14.56 -4.99 -25.01
CA PRO A 247 15.51 -5.96 -25.51
C PRO A 247 14.85 -7.34 -25.57
N ALA A 248 15.03 -8.04 -26.69
CA ALA A 248 14.50 -9.38 -26.90
C ALA A 248 15.04 -10.33 -25.80
N ARG A 249 14.11 -10.95 -25.08
CA ARG A 249 14.36 -11.99 -24.08
C ARG A 249 15.13 -13.17 -24.64
#